data_AF-A0A420J3Z9-F1
#
_entry.id   AF-A0A420J3Z9-F1
#
_cell.length_a   1.000
_cell.length_b   1.000
_cell.length_c   1.000
_cell.angle_alpha   90.00
_cell.angle_beta   90.00
_cell.angle_gamma   90.00
#
_symmetry.space_group_name_H-M   'P 1'
#
loop_
_entity.id
_entity.type
_entity.pdbx_description
1 polymer ?
#
loop_
_entity_poly.entity_id
_entity_poly.type
_entity_poly.pdbx_seq_one_letter_code
_entity_poly.pdbx_strand_id
1 'polypeptide(L)'
;MLYSGASDNLDLKLQMFNDLCSKAELPQTPEAFGQAFSTMLKGDARDYYYDSISGRGLTFDAMVLQTREHFETAERRQHLLSLWNITSLRSTMKLNKNKSIAESFEIMFRELQRVQRGLGDEY
;
A
#
# COMPACT_ATOMS: atom_id res chain seq x y z
N MET A 1 -0.84 -9.78 1.37
CA MET A 1 0.25 -10.15 0.45
C MET A 1 0.35 -9.17 -0.71
N LEU A 2 -0.69 -9.02 -1.52
CA LEU A 2 -0.69 -8.11 -2.68
C LEU A 2 -0.81 -6.63 -2.31
N TYR A 3 -0.31 -5.75 -3.18
CA TYR A 3 -0.37 -4.29 -3.11
C TYR A 3 -1.65 -3.79 -3.78
N SER A 4 -2.49 -3.07 -3.02
CA SER A 4 -3.70 -2.39 -3.51
C SER A 4 -3.51 -0.90 -3.78
N GLY A 5 -2.26 -0.44 -3.83
CA GLY A 5 -1.98 0.97 -3.98
C GLY A 5 -2.03 1.67 -2.63
N ALA A 6 -2.87 2.68 -2.62
CA ALA A 6 -3.12 3.60 -1.55
C ALA A 6 -2.99 3.06 -0.09
N SER A 7 -3.70 1.99 0.23
CA SER A 7 -3.83 1.53 1.62
C SER A 7 -2.70 0.61 2.08
N ASP A 8 -1.66 0.44 1.25
CA ASP A 8 -0.52 -0.43 1.50
C ASP A 8 0.80 0.35 1.41
N ASN A 9 1.86 -0.21 2.00
CA ASN A 9 3.23 0.26 1.83
C ASN A 9 3.88 -0.45 0.64
N LEU A 10 4.31 0.27 -0.39
CA LEU A 10 4.90 -0.32 -1.58
C LEU A 10 6.24 -1.01 -1.27
N ASP A 11 7.09 -0.45 -0.42
CA ASP A 11 8.41 -1.00 -0.07
C ASP A 11 8.31 -2.37 0.59
N LEU A 12 7.44 -2.52 1.58
CA LEU A 12 7.16 -3.79 2.24
C LEU A 12 6.66 -4.83 1.24
N LYS A 13 5.83 -4.42 0.27
CA LYS A 13 5.29 -5.34 -0.74
C LYS A 13 6.35 -5.73 -1.76
N LEU A 14 7.25 -4.82 -2.11
CA LEU A 14 8.41 -5.11 -2.95
C LEU A 14 9.36 -6.08 -2.27
N GLN A 15 9.61 -5.93 -0.96
CA GLN A 15 10.39 -6.91 -0.20
C GLN A 15 9.75 -8.30 -0.26
N MET A 16 8.44 -8.40 -0.01
CA MET A 16 7.71 -9.67 -0.11
C MET A 16 7.73 -10.23 -1.54
N PHE A 17 7.60 -9.38 -2.55
CA PHE A 17 7.67 -9.77 -3.96
C PHE A 17 9.04 -10.32 -4.33
N ASN A 18 10.12 -9.66 -3.92
CA ASN A 18 11.50 -10.11 -4.17
C ASN A 18 11.79 -11.47 -3.52
N ASP A 19 11.29 -11.69 -2.30
CA ASP A 19 11.38 -12.98 -1.60
C ASP A 19 10.62 -14.08 -2.37
N LEU A 20 9.40 -13.79 -2.86
CA LEU A 20 8.63 -14.73 -3.67
C LEU A 20 9.30 -15.03 -5.02
N CYS A 21 9.87 -14.02 -5.69
CA CYS A 21 10.61 -14.20 -6.93
C CYS A 21 11.82 -15.11 -6.73
N SER A 22 12.54 -14.91 -5.64
CA SER A 22 13.70 -15.74 -5.28
C SER A 22 13.29 -17.19 -5.00
N LYS A 23 12.18 -17.40 -4.28
CA LYS A 23 11.63 -18.74 -4.00
C LYS A 23 11.11 -19.45 -5.25
N ALA A 24 10.66 -18.70 -6.24
CA ALA A 24 10.23 -19.21 -7.55
C ALA A 24 11.40 -19.40 -8.53
N GLU A 25 12.64 -19.20 -8.09
CA GLU A 25 13.86 -19.33 -8.90
C GLU A 25 13.84 -18.45 -10.17
N LEU A 26 13.16 -17.29 -10.09
CA LEU A 26 13.18 -16.33 -11.18
C LEU A 26 14.61 -15.79 -11.39
N PRO A 27 15.05 -15.62 -12.65
CA PRO A 27 16.30 -14.94 -12.94
C PRO A 27 16.34 -13.59 -12.23
N GLN A 28 17.46 -13.29 -11.57
CA GLN A 28 17.66 -12.02 -10.87
C GLN A 28 18.00 -10.89 -11.86
N THR A 29 17.14 -10.72 -12.86
CA THR A 29 17.25 -9.69 -13.90
C THR A 29 16.04 -8.76 -13.88
N PRO A 30 16.22 -7.48 -14.23
CA PRO A 30 15.11 -6.51 -14.27
C PRO A 30 13.97 -6.95 -15.19
N GLU A 31 14.25 -7.67 -16.27
CA GLU A 31 13.24 -8.13 -17.23
C GLU A 31 12.33 -9.20 -16.62
N ALA A 32 12.90 -10.18 -15.92
CA ALA A 32 12.14 -11.23 -15.25
C ALA A 32 11.25 -10.65 -14.14
N PHE A 33 11.77 -9.68 -13.38
CA PHE A 33 11.01 -8.99 -12.34
C PHE A 33 9.91 -8.11 -12.94
N GLY A 34 10.19 -7.41 -14.04
CA GLY A 34 9.18 -6.64 -14.79
C GLY A 34 8.03 -7.51 -15.30
N GLN A 35 8.33 -8.71 -15.83
CA GLN A 35 7.30 -9.66 -16.27
C GLN A 35 6.44 -10.17 -15.10
N ALA A 36 7.05 -10.39 -13.94
CA ALA A 36 6.34 -10.86 -12.74
C ALA A 36 5.65 -9.73 -11.96
N PHE A 37 5.92 -8.45 -12.24
CA PHE A 37 5.47 -7.31 -11.41
C PHE A 37 3.94 -7.25 -11.25
N SER A 38 3.17 -7.58 -12.28
CA SER A 38 1.70 -7.59 -12.20
C SER A 38 1.14 -8.56 -11.15
N THR A 39 1.90 -9.59 -10.77
CA THR A 39 1.49 -10.63 -9.82
C THR A 39 1.41 -10.11 -8.39
N MET A 40 2.18 -9.07 -8.03
CA MET A 40 2.13 -8.46 -6.70
C MET A 40 1.01 -7.40 -6.54
N LEU A 41 0.30 -7.05 -7.61
CA LEU A 41 -0.71 -6.00 -7.62
C LEU A 41 -2.13 -6.55 -7.49
N LYS A 42 -3.05 -5.79 -6.89
CA LYS A 42 -4.50 -6.08 -6.81
C LYS A 42 -5.31 -4.78 -6.80
N GLY A 43 -6.62 -4.88 -7.08
CA GLY A 43 -7.54 -3.72 -7.06
C GLY A 43 -7.02 -2.56 -7.91
N ASP A 44 -7.19 -1.34 -7.42
CA ASP A 44 -6.82 -0.10 -8.11
C ASP A 44 -5.37 -0.10 -8.64
N ALA A 45 -4.43 -0.67 -7.89
CA ALA A 45 -3.03 -0.77 -8.35
C ALA A 45 -2.85 -1.69 -9.55
N ARG A 46 -3.62 -2.77 -9.63
CA ARG A 46 -3.60 -3.67 -10.79
C ARG A 46 -4.25 -3.00 -12.00
N ASP A 47 -5.37 -2.33 -11.79
CA ASP A 47 -6.09 -1.64 -12.86
C ASP A 47 -5.20 -0.54 -13.46
N TYR A 48 -4.58 0.29 -12.61
CA TYR A 48 -3.60 1.30 -13.03
C TYR A 48 -2.43 0.69 -13.81
N TYR A 49 -1.90 -0.45 -13.39
CA TYR A 49 -0.82 -1.12 -14.10
C TYR A 49 -1.22 -1.48 -15.53
N TYR A 50 -2.40 -2.08 -15.72
CA TYR A 50 -2.84 -2.47 -17.07
C TYR A 50 -3.21 -1.27 -17.95
N ASP A 51 -3.72 -0.19 -17.36
CA ASP A 51 -4.11 1.02 -18.10
C ASP A 51 -2.89 1.89 -18.48
N SER A 52 -1.91 1.99 -17.59
CA SER A 52 -0.87 3.04 -17.67
C SER A 52 0.56 2.53 -17.76
N ILE A 53 0.84 1.25 -17.47
CA ILE A 53 2.21 0.71 -17.40
C ILE A 53 2.42 -0.42 -18.40
N SER A 54 1.46 -1.35 -18.48
CA SER A 54 1.57 -2.57 -19.29
C SER A 54 1.78 -2.26 -20.78
N GLY A 55 2.63 -3.04 -21.44
CA GLY A 55 2.90 -2.91 -22.87
C GLY A 55 3.73 -1.68 -23.28
N ARG A 56 4.16 -0.82 -22.34
CA ARG A 56 4.94 0.39 -22.65
C ARG A 56 6.45 0.19 -22.74
N GLY A 57 6.93 -1.05 -22.60
CA GLY A 57 8.37 -1.35 -22.65
C GLY A 57 9.19 -0.73 -21.51
N LEU A 58 8.55 -0.47 -20.37
CA LEU A 58 9.20 0.11 -19.20
C LEU A 58 10.13 -0.90 -18.51
N THR A 59 11.20 -0.40 -17.89
CA THR A 59 12.04 -1.20 -16.99
C THR A 59 11.30 -1.44 -15.67
N PHE A 60 11.69 -2.48 -14.93
CA PHE A 60 11.10 -2.77 -13.62
C PHE A 60 11.15 -1.54 -12.68
N ASP A 61 12.29 -0.86 -12.60
CA ASP A 61 12.43 0.35 -11.76
C ASP A 61 11.47 1.47 -12.18
N ALA A 62 11.26 1.66 -13.48
CA ALA A 62 10.31 2.65 -13.99
C ALA A 62 8.86 2.27 -13.66
N MET A 63 8.50 0.98 -13.71
CA MET A 63 7.18 0.50 -13.29
C MET A 63 6.94 0.77 -11.80
N VAL A 64 7.94 0.48 -10.96
CA VAL A 64 7.89 0.73 -9.51
C VAL A 64 7.76 2.23 -9.23
N LEU A 65 8.55 3.07 -9.90
CA LEU A 65 8.51 4.52 -9.73
C LEU A 65 7.13 5.09 -10.10
N GLN A 66 6.58 4.75 -11.27
CA GLN A 66 5.26 5.23 -11.68
C GLN A 66 4.14 4.75 -10.76
N THR A 67 4.25 3.52 -10.24
CA THR A 67 3.30 2.99 -9.26
C THR A 67 3.36 3.81 -7.97
N ARG A 68 4.58 4.12 -7.49
CA ARG A 68 4.78 4.95 -6.30
C ARG A 68 4.23 6.34 -6.47
N GLU A 69 4.57 7.01 -7.56
CA GLU A 69 4.12 8.38 -7.85
C GLU A 69 2.60 8.47 -7.96
N HIS A 70 1.94 7.42 -8.44
CA HIS A 70 0.47 7.40 -8.53
C HIS A 70 -0.20 7.20 -7.16
N PHE A 71 0.33 6.32 -6.31
CA PHE A 71 -0.38 5.88 -5.09
C PHE A 71 0.16 6.44 -3.78
N GLU A 72 1.44 6.84 -3.70
CA GLU A 72 2.16 7.30 -2.50
C GLU A 72 2.54 8.78 -2.60
N THR A 73 1.62 9.64 -3.05
CA THR A 73 1.87 11.07 -3.20
C THR A 73 2.10 11.80 -1.87
N ALA A 74 2.74 12.98 -1.92
CA ALA A 74 2.98 13.81 -0.74
C ALA A 74 1.66 14.26 -0.07
N GLU A 75 0.66 14.61 -0.88
CA GLU A 75 -0.67 15.03 -0.42
C GLU A 75 -1.36 13.90 0.34
N ARG A 76 -1.22 12.68 -0.15
CA ARG A 76 -1.73 11.49 0.53
C ARG A 76 -1.02 11.27 1.86
N ARG A 77 0.31 11.36 1.88
CA ARG A 77 1.09 11.22 3.11
C ARG A 77 0.61 12.25 4.16
N GLN A 78 0.41 13.49 3.75
CA GLN A 78 -0.13 14.54 4.62
C GLN A 78 -1.56 14.22 5.09
N HIS A 79 -2.40 13.66 4.23
CA HIS A 79 -3.73 13.19 4.62
C HIS A 79 -3.68 12.06 5.66
N LEU A 80 -2.80 11.08 5.49
CA LEU A 80 -2.61 9.99 6.45
C LEU A 80 -2.10 10.50 7.81
N LEU A 81 -1.13 11.42 7.81
CA LEU A 81 -0.67 12.09 9.04
C LEU A 81 -1.80 12.86 9.74
N SER A 82 -2.64 13.52 8.97
CA SER A 82 -3.81 14.23 9.49
C SER A 82 -4.79 13.24 10.14
N LEU A 83 -5.07 12.10 9.49
CA LEU A 83 -5.90 11.03 10.04
C LEU A 83 -5.30 10.46 11.33
N TRP A 84 -3.99 10.20 11.37
CA TRP A 84 -3.30 9.74 12.57
C TRP A 84 -3.53 10.69 13.75
N ASN A 85 -3.33 11.99 13.53
CA ASN A 85 -3.43 13.02 14.57
C ASN A 85 -4.85 13.21 15.12
N ILE A 86 -5.88 13.03 14.29
CA ILE A 86 -7.27 13.19 14.72
C ILE A 86 -7.88 11.90 15.29
N THR A 87 -7.30 10.73 14.96
CA THR A 87 -7.82 9.42 15.37
C THR A 87 -7.55 9.20 16.84
N SER A 88 -8.62 9.27 17.62
CA SER A 88 -8.63 9.02 19.07
C SER A 88 -9.86 8.23 19.48
N LEU A 89 -9.82 7.57 20.63
CA LEU A 89 -10.96 6.82 21.15
C LEU A 89 -12.19 7.73 21.30
N ARG A 90 -11.98 8.95 21.79
CA ARG A 90 -13.03 9.96 21.93
C ARG A 90 -13.67 10.32 20.57
N SER A 91 -12.85 10.57 19.55
CA SER A 91 -13.37 10.88 18.20
C SER A 91 -14.12 9.70 17.59
N THR A 92 -13.63 8.47 17.81
CA THR A 92 -14.23 7.24 17.28
C THR A 92 -15.58 6.95 17.93
N MET A 93 -15.69 7.12 19.25
CA MET A 93 -16.96 7.00 19.97
C MET A 93 -17.98 8.06 19.52
N LYS A 94 -17.53 9.30 19.24
CA LYS A 94 -18.42 10.36 18.74
C LYS A 94 -19.00 10.02 17.37
N LEU A 95 -18.23 9.36 16.51
CA LEU A 95 -18.65 8.91 15.18
C LEU A 95 -19.48 7.61 15.23
N ASN A 96 -19.29 6.76 16.25
CA ASN A 96 -19.93 5.46 16.40
C ASN A 96 -20.81 5.40 17.67
N LYS A 97 -21.81 6.29 17.77
CA LYS A 97 -22.64 6.45 18.99
C LYS A 97 -23.41 5.20 19.41
N ASN A 98 -23.60 4.25 18.50
CA ASN A 98 -24.32 3.01 18.70
C ASN A 98 -23.43 1.83 19.13
N LYS A 99 -22.11 2.05 19.28
CA LYS A 99 -21.16 1.00 19.63
C LYS A 99 -20.69 1.13 21.07
N SER A 100 -20.34 -0.01 21.67
CA SER A 100 -19.68 -0.04 22.97
C SER A 100 -18.30 0.61 22.91
N ILE A 101 -17.73 0.91 24.08
CA ILE A 101 -16.36 1.42 24.20
C ILE A 101 -15.37 0.42 23.61
N ALA A 102 -15.54 -0.87 23.89
CA ALA A 102 -14.67 -1.92 23.38
C ALA A 102 -14.69 -1.99 21.85
N GLU A 103 -15.88 -1.96 21.23
CA GLU A 103 -16.00 -1.94 19.78
C GLU A 103 -15.43 -0.65 19.16
N SER A 104 -15.61 0.49 19.82
CA SER A 104 -15.03 1.76 19.38
C SER A 104 -13.50 1.74 19.45
N PHE A 105 -12.93 1.07 20.46
CA PHE A 105 -11.49 0.86 20.58
C PHE A 105 -10.96 -0.02 19.45
N GLU A 106 -11.63 -1.13 19.14
CA GLU A 106 -11.24 -2.01 18.02
C GLU A 106 -11.26 -1.29 16.66
N ILE A 107 -12.24 -0.43 16.43
CA ILE A 107 -12.32 0.38 15.20
C ILE A 107 -11.16 1.37 15.16
N MET A 108 -10.91 2.09 16.25
CA MET A 108 -9.79 3.02 16.34
C MET A 108 -8.46 2.31 16.08
N PHE A 109 -8.25 1.16 16.70
CA PHE A 109 -7.02 0.39 16.57
C PHE A 109 -6.79 -0.06 15.12
N ARG A 110 -7.83 -0.57 14.44
CA ARG A 110 -7.73 -0.95 13.03
C ARG A 110 -7.41 0.23 12.11
N GLU A 111 -8.02 1.39 12.36
CA GLU A 111 -7.72 2.61 11.59
C GLU A 111 -6.29 3.07 11.81
N LEU A 112 -5.80 3.08 13.05
CA LEU A 112 -4.41 3.42 13.35
C LEU A 112 -3.43 2.44 12.68
N GLN A 113 -3.70 1.13 12.75
CA GLN A 113 -2.88 0.13 12.05
C GLN A 113 -2.86 0.34 10.53
N ARG A 114 -4.00 0.72 9.93
CA ARG A 114 -4.08 1.03 8.51
C ARG A 114 -3.26 2.27 8.16
N VAL A 115 -3.39 3.33 8.95
CA VAL A 115 -2.66 4.59 8.74
C VAL A 115 -1.16 4.40 8.91
N GLN A 116 -0.73 3.69 9.97
CA GLN A 116 0.69 3.39 10.20
C GLN A 116 1.30 2.64 9.01
N ARG A 117 0.62 1.59 8.52
CA ARG A 117 1.09 0.86 7.32
C ARG A 117 1.21 1.76 6.11
N GLY A 118 0.31 2.73 5.92
CA GLY A 118 0.41 3.68 4.80
C GLY A 118 1.50 4.74 4.96
N LEU A 119 2.00 4.99 6.19
CA LEU A 119 3.08 5.95 6.46
C LEU A 119 4.48 5.33 6.34
N GLY A 120 4.61 4.01 6.47
CA GLY A 120 5.89 3.30 6.45
C GLY A 120 6.70 3.43 7.74
N ASP A 121 7.90 2.84 7.76
CA ASP A 121 8.74 2.65 8.96
C ASP A 121 9.36 3.93 9.55
N GLU A 122 8.97 5.13 9.10
CA GLU A 122 9.41 6.38 9.76
C GLU A 122 8.73 6.61 11.12
N TYR A 123 7.79 5.74 11.55
CA TYR A 123 7.14 5.72 12.87
C TYR A 123 6.68 4.33 13.36
#